data_AF-A0A5C2FS17-F1
#
_entry.id   AF-A0A5C2FS17-F1
#
_cell.length_a   1.000
_cell.length_b   1.000
_cell.length_c   1.000
_cell.angle_alpha   90.00
_cell.angle_beta   90.00
_cell.angle_gamma   90.00
#
_symmetry.space_group_name_H-M   'P 1'
#
loop_
_entity.id
_entity.type
_entity.pdbx_description
1 polymer ?
#
loop_
_entity_poly.entity_id
_entity_poly.type
_entity_poly.pdbx_seq_one_letter_code
_entity_poly.pdbx_strand_id
1 'polypeptide(L)'
;MKIMRRVLSLASVLGAMSLAVSGCMNFDAARTSSIGKECQSAIQRQNQAWSDPESSQEMIGEAEKKSLSACKDLDEWSTAVSYNPGSMGYPELSTEDAANTVYLACASSDPARRTPVCADAAKRGYLDAT
;
A
#
# COMPACT_ATOMS: atom_id res chain seq x y z
N MET A 1 25.21 29.84 67.90
CA MET A 1 26.24 28.78 68.07
C MET A 1 25.53 27.43 67.88
N LYS A 2 25.91 26.47 67.04
CA LYS A 2 27.19 26.08 66.43
C LYS A 2 26.92 25.34 65.10
N ILE A 3 27.67 25.75 64.08
CA ILE A 3 28.53 24.91 63.21
C ILE A 3 27.87 23.95 62.19
N MET A 4 28.18 24.28 60.92
CA MET A 4 28.09 23.49 59.69
C MET A 4 28.35 21.99 59.81
N ARG A 5 27.74 21.23 58.90
CA ARG A 5 28.49 20.26 58.09
C ARG A 5 28.16 20.45 56.61
N ARG A 6 29.16 20.92 55.86
CA ARG A 6 29.29 20.70 54.41
C ARG A 6 29.67 19.24 54.20
N VAL A 7 29.08 18.57 53.21
CA VAL A 7 29.76 17.57 52.40
C VAL A 7 29.25 17.71 50.96
N LEU A 8 30.16 18.07 50.05
CA LEU A 8 29.98 17.96 48.62
C LEU A 8 30.17 16.50 48.20
N SER A 9 29.31 16.00 47.29
CA SER A 9 29.62 14.97 46.30
C SER A 9 28.52 15.03 45.24
N LEU A 10 28.74 15.70 44.11
CA LEU A 10 29.19 15.09 42.84
C LEU A 10 28.33 13.90 42.40
N ALA A 11 27.28 14.20 41.64
CA ALA A 11 26.78 13.29 40.60
C ALA A 11 26.23 14.15 39.46
N SER A 12 27.10 14.39 38.49
CA SER A 12 26.79 14.91 37.17
C SER A 12 25.81 13.96 36.46
N VAL A 13 24.52 14.30 36.48
CA VAL A 13 23.57 13.71 35.55
C VAL A 13 23.67 14.53 34.28
N LEU A 14 24.42 14.01 33.31
CA LEU A 14 24.38 14.48 31.94
C LEU A 14 22.91 14.59 31.51
N GLY A 15 22.51 15.80 31.14
CA GLY A 15 21.28 16.02 30.41
C GLY A 15 21.36 15.29 29.08
N ALA A 16 20.77 14.10 29.01
CA ALA A 16 20.38 13.52 27.74
C ALA A 16 19.19 14.34 27.24
N MET A 17 19.50 15.37 26.45
CA MET A 17 18.53 15.90 25.50
C MET A 17 18.06 14.70 24.66
N SER A 18 16.85 14.24 24.94
CA SER A 18 16.15 13.36 24.03
C SER A 18 15.82 14.21 22.80
N LEU A 19 16.75 14.21 21.83
CA LEU A 19 16.40 14.46 20.45
C LEU A 19 15.39 13.39 20.10
N ALA A 20 14.11 13.71 20.26
CA ALA A 20 13.05 13.03 19.54
C ALA A 20 13.29 13.34 18.07
N VAL A 21 14.22 12.60 17.47
CA VAL A 21 14.16 12.32 16.05
C VAL A 21 12.88 11.50 15.96
N SER A 22 11.77 12.17 15.69
CA SER A 22 10.62 11.55 15.07
C SER A 22 11.16 10.98 13.77
N GLY A 23 11.66 9.75 13.85
CA GLY A 23 12.07 8.98 12.70
C GLY A 23 10.82 8.81 11.87
N CYS A 24 10.62 9.70 10.90
CA CYS A 24 9.99 9.32 9.66
C CYS A 24 10.79 8.10 9.22
N MET A 25 10.21 6.91 9.46
CA MET A 25 10.77 5.67 8.98
C MET A 25 11.06 5.92 7.50
N ASN A 26 12.33 5.85 7.14
CA ASN A 26 12.73 5.63 5.77
C ASN A 26 12.12 4.28 5.41
N PHE A 27 10.88 4.31 4.91
CA PHE A 27 10.36 3.23 4.10
C PHE A 27 11.32 3.16 2.92
N ASP A 28 11.96 2.00 2.80
CA ASP A 28 12.83 1.63 1.71
C ASP A 28 12.41 2.32 0.40
N ALA A 29 13.41 2.89 -0.28
CA ALA A 29 13.31 3.37 -1.65
C ALA A 29 13.10 2.20 -2.65
N ALA A 30 12.27 1.22 -2.28
CA ALA A 30 11.75 0.17 -3.12
C ALA A 30 10.68 0.78 -4.02
N ARG A 31 11.10 1.33 -5.16
CA ARG A 31 10.25 1.76 -6.29
C ARG A 31 8.83 2.16 -5.88
N THR A 32 8.65 3.24 -5.13
CA THR A 32 7.33 3.83 -4.99
C THR A 32 6.97 4.41 -6.36
N SER A 33 6.33 3.62 -7.21
CA SER A 33 5.66 4.13 -8.40
C SER A 33 4.69 5.21 -7.87
N SER A 34 4.90 6.46 -8.29
CA SER A 34 3.98 7.52 -7.89
C SER A 34 2.58 7.14 -8.37
N ILE A 35 1.63 7.01 -7.45
CA ILE A 35 0.25 6.66 -7.78
C ILE A 35 -0.46 7.90 -8.29
N GLY A 36 -0.91 7.86 -9.54
CA GLY A 36 -1.75 8.87 -10.17
C GLY A 36 -3.09 9.00 -9.45
N LYS A 37 -3.68 10.20 -9.53
CA LYS A 37 -4.95 10.50 -8.83
C LYS A 37 -6.10 9.59 -9.31
N GLU A 38 -6.11 9.30 -10.61
CA GLU A 38 -7.10 8.44 -11.26
C GLU A 38 -7.00 7.00 -10.73
N CYS A 39 -5.79 6.43 -10.72
CA CYS A 39 -5.52 5.09 -10.17
C CYS A 39 -5.91 5.02 -8.68
N GLN A 40 -5.42 5.96 -7.86
CA GLN A 40 -5.73 6.01 -6.43
C GLN A 40 -7.25 6.08 -6.19
N SER A 41 -7.96 6.94 -6.93
CA SER A 41 -9.41 7.11 -6.79
C SER A 41 -10.17 5.85 -7.23
N ALA A 42 -9.72 5.16 -8.27
CA ALA A 42 -10.36 3.93 -8.73
C ALA A 42 -10.16 2.78 -7.73
N ILE A 43 -8.95 2.62 -7.19
CA ILE A 43 -8.66 1.62 -6.14
C ILE A 43 -9.46 1.88 -4.86
N GLN A 44 -9.60 3.15 -4.46
CA GLN A 44 -10.44 3.51 -3.31
C GLN A 44 -11.91 3.14 -3.53
N ARG A 45 -12.45 3.35 -4.74
CA ARG A 45 -13.83 2.93 -5.07
C ARG A 45 -13.97 1.42 -5.10
N GLN A 46 -12.98 0.70 -5.61
CA GLN A 46 -12.97 -0.77 -5.56
C GLN A 46 -12.96 -1.26 -4.10
N ASN A 47 -12.15 -0.67 -3.24
CA ASN A 47 -12.14 -1.00 -1.80
C ASN A 47 -13.49 -0.74 -1.14
N GLN A 48 -14.15 0.37 -1.48
CA GLN A 48 -15.50 0.67 -1.01
C GLN A 48 -16.52 -0.38 -1.48
N ALA A 49 -16.49 -0.75 -2.76
CA ALA A 49 -17.38 -1.78 -3.31
C ALA A 49 -17.18 -3.14 -2.63
N TRP A 50 -15.93 -3.51 -2.31
CA TRP A 50 -15.65 -4.74 -1.57
C TRP A 50 -16.10 -4.71 -0.10
N SER A 51 -16.04 -3.53 0.53
CA SER A 51 -16.38 -3.36 1.94
C SER A 51 -17.88 -3.16 2.19
N ASP A 52 -18.65 -2.84 1.16
CA ASP A 52 -20.08 -2.57 1.25
C ASP A 52 -20.90 -3.87 1.11
N PRO A 53 -21.63 -4.30 2.16
CA PRO A 53 -22.43 -5.52 2.11
C PRO A 53 -23.60 -5.46 1.11
N GLU A 54 -23.98 -4.27 0.63
CA GLU A 54 -25.02 -4.09 -0.38
C GLU A 54 -24.47 -4.16 -1.81
N SER A 55 -23.15 -4.20 -1.99
CA SER A 55 -22.55 -4.27 -3.33
C SER A 55 -22.79 -5.63 -3.98
N SER A 56 -23.31 -5.60 -5.21
CA SER A 56 -23.43 -6.80 -6.04
C SER A 56 -22.08 -7.22 -6.63
N GLN A 57 -21.99 -8.48 -7.07
CA GLN A 57 -20.80 -8.97 -7.77
C GLN A 57 -20.51 -8.17 -9.05
N GLU A 58 -21.54 -7.68 -9.74
CA GLU A 58 -21.39 -6.81 -10.91
C GLU A 58 -20.78 -5.46 -10.54
N MET A 59 -21.21 -4.85 -9.42
CA MET A 59 -20.63 -3.60 -8.94
C MET A 59 -19.14 -3.74 -8.57
N ILE A 60 -18.80 -4.86 -7.93
CA ILE A 60 -17.41 -5.18 -7.57
C ILE A 60 -16.57 -5.37 -8.83
N GLY A 61 -17.04 -6.16 -9.80
CA GLY A 61 -16.34 -6.39 -11.07
C GLY A 61 -16.16 -5.11 -11.90
N GLU A 62 -17.16 -4.24 -11.96
CA GLU A 62 -17.05 -2.94 -12.63
C GLU A 62 -16.06 -2.00 -11.93
N ALA A 63 -16.00 -2.02 -10.59
CA ALA A 63 -15.02 -1.25 -9.84
C ALA A 63 -13.59 -1.77 -10.04
N GLU A 64 -13.41 -3.09 -10.05
CA GLU A 64 -12.13 -3.75 -10.35
C GLU A 64 -11.65 -3.44 -11.77
N LYS A 65 -12.52 -3.58 -12.77
CA LYS A 65 -12.17 -3.23 -14.16
C LYS A 65 -11.78 -1.77 -14.32
N LYS A 66 -12.44 -0.86 -13.60
CA LYS A 66 -12.08 0.56 -13.58
C LYS A 66 -10.71 0.80 -12.96
N SER A 67 -10.35 0.10 -11.90
CA SER A 67 -9.01 0.24 -11.30
C SER A 67 -7.92 -0.26 -12.23
N LEU A 68 -8.11 -1.42 -12.87
CA LEU A 68 -7.20 -1.96 -13.88
C LEU A 68 -7.02 -1.01 -15.06
N SER A 69 -8.08 -0.29 -15.45
CA SER A 69 -8.05 0.67 -16.56
C SER A 69 -7.40 2.01 -16.19
N ALA A 70 -7.55 2.46 -14.95
CA ALA A 70 -7.11 3.78 -14.49
C ALA A 70 -5.64 3.81 -14.08
N CYS A 71 -5.09 2.69 -13.62
CA CYS A 71 -3.67 2.55 -13.32
C CYS A 71 -2.87 2.31 -14.61
N LYS A 72 -1.67 2.89 -14.69
CA LYS A 72 -0.86 2.94 -15.90
C LYS A 72 -0.16 1.61 -16.21
N ASP A 73 0.19 0.83 -15.18
CA ASP A 73 0.95 -0.41 -15.25
C ASP A 73 0.77 -1.25 -13.98
N LEU A 74 1.35 -2.46 -13.98
CA LEU A 74 1.29 -3.38 -12.84
C LEU A 74 1.94 -2.81 -11.58
N ASP A 75 3.03 -2.05 -11.70
CA ASP A 75 3.76 -1.51 -10.54
C ASP A 75 2.92 -0.45 -9.82
N GLU A 76 2.25 0.44 -10.55
CA GLU A 76 1.34 1.42 -9.97
C GLU A 76 0.11 0.76 -9.33
N TRP A 77 -0.51 -0.19 -10.02
CA TRP A 77 -1.67 -0.91 -9.49
C TRP A 77 -1.33 -1.69 -8.22
N SER A 78 -0.25 -2.47 -8.24
CA SER A 78 0.19 -3.27 -7.08
C SER A 78 0.59 -2.39 -5.90
N THR A 79 1.24 -1.25 -6.15
CA THR A 79 1.55 -0.27 -5.10
C THR A 79 0.26 0.31 -4.51
N ALA A 80 -0.71 0.71 -5.34
CA ALA A 80 -1.98 1.25 -4.88
C ALA A 80 -2.81 0.22 -4.10
N VAL A 81 -2.83 -1.04 -4.54
CA VAL A 81 -3.45 -2.16 -3.82
C VAL A 81 -2.78 -2.41 -2.48
N SER A 82 -1.45 -2.37 -2.39
CA SER A 82 -0.75 -2.58 -1.11
C SER A 82 -1.08 -1.52 -0.05
N TYR A 83 -1.44 -0.30 -0.46
CA TYR A 83 -1.97 0.74 0.44
C TYR A 83 -3.47 0.62 0.71
N ASN A 84 -4.21 -0.20 -0.05
CA ASN A 84 -5.64 -0.42 0.08
C ASN A 84 -5.98 -1.91 -0.07
N PRO A 85 -5.43 -2.82 0.76
CA PRO A 85 -5.50 -4.27 0.53
C PRO A 85 -6.94 -4.82 0.52
N GLY A 86 -7.88 -4.11 1.16
CA GLY A 86 -9.31 -4.43 1.10
C GLY A 86 -9.92 -4.32 -0.30
N SER A 87 -9.29 -3.62 -1.25
CA SER A 87 -9.71 -3.63 -2.66
C SER A 87 -9.62 -5.01 -3.30
N MET A 88 -8.88 -5.92 -2.69
CA MET A 88 -8.73 -7.31 -3.11
C MET A 88 -9.32 -8.28 -2.07
N GLY A 89 -10.03 -7.78 -1.05
CA GLY A 89 -10.57 -8.60 0.04
C GLY A 89 -9.54 -9.06 1.08
N TYR A 90 -8.35 -8.48 1.11
CA TYR A 90 -7.30 -8.84 2.07
C TYR A 90 -7.16 -7.79 3.19
N PRO A 91 -6.81 -8.21 4.44
CA PRO A 91 -6.54 -7.28 5.53
C PRO A 91 -5.19 -6.56 5.35
N GLU A 92 -4.23 -7.25 4.77
CA GLU A 92 -2.89 -6.77 4.48
C GLU A 92 -2.39 -7.42 3.19
N LEU A 93 -1.57 -6.70 2.44
CA LEU A 93 -0.99 -7.22 1.21
C LEU A 93 0.29 -6.44 0.89
N SER A 94 1.41 -7.14 0.67
CA SER A 94 2.62 -6.48 0.18
C SER A 94 2.45 -6.08 -1.29
N THR A 95 3.29 -5.18 -1.80
CA THR A 95 3.27 -4.81 -3.23
C THR A 95 3.62 -6.02 -4.13
N GLU A 96 4.52 -6.91 -3.67
CA GLU A 96 4.87 -8.12 -4.41
C GLU A 96 3.69 -9.11 -4.45
N ASP A 97 3.05 -9.34 -3.30
CA ASP A 97 1.85 -10.19 -3.24
C ASP A 97 0.72 -9.59 -4.09
N ALA A 98 0.53 -8.26 -4.06
CA ALA A 98 -0.40 -7.56 -4.93
C ALA A 98 -0.13 -7.92 -6.39
N ALA A 99 1.09 -7.70 -6.85
CA ALA A 99 1.46 -8.01 -8.22
C ALA A 99 1.21 -9.49 -8.56
N ASN A 100 1.51 -10.42 -7.64
CA ASN A 100 1.28 -11.85 -7.82
C ASN A 100 -0.20 -12.25 -7.81
N THR A 101 -1.11 -11.43 -7.26
CA THR A 101 -2.57 -11.67 -7.34
C THR A 101 -3.23 -11.11 -8.60
N VAL A 102 -2.51 -10.34 -9.43
CA VAL A 102 -3.11 -9.66 -10.59
C VAL A 102 -3.77 -10.62 -11.59
N TYR A 103 -3.34 -11.89 -11.64
CA TYR A 103 -3.96 -12.89 -12.50
C TYR A 103 -5.44 -13.11 -12.18
N LEU A 104 -5.85 -13.00 -10.91
CA LEU A 104 -7.24 -13.12 -10.51
C LEU A 104 -8.07 -11.98 -11.11
N ALA A 105 -7.63 -10.74 -10.89
CA ALA A 105 -8.32 -9.54 -11.36
C ALA A 105 -8.38 -9.47 -12.89
N CYS A 106 -7.29 -9.86 -13.58
CA CYS A 106 -7.28 -9.89 -15.04
C CYS A 106 -8.16 -11.01 -15.60
N ALA A 107 -8.20 -12.19 -14.98
CA ALA A 107 -9.04 -13.28 -15.45
C ALA A 107 -10.54 -12.99 -15.30
N SER A 108 -10.95 -12.34 -14.20
CA SER A 108 -12.34 -11.96 -13.91
C SER A 108 -12.80 -10.74 -14.72
N SER A 109 -12.02 -9.65 -14.67
CA SER A 109 -12.50 -8.32 -15.07
C SER A 109 -11.97 -7.83 -16.42
N ASP A 110 -10.88 -8.43 -16.93
CA ASP A 110 -10.29 -8.08 -18.22
C ASP A 110 -9.61 -9.28 -18.92
N PRO A 111 -10.37 -10.36 -19.25
CA PRO A 111 -9.79 -11.58 -19.84
C PRO A 111 -9.15 -11.34 -21.21
N ALA A 112 -9.54 -10.26 -21.90
CA ALA A 112 -8.96 -9.84 -23.16
C ALA A 112 -7.65 -9.03 -22.99
N ARG A 113 -7.21 -8.79 -21.74
CA ARG A 113 -5.95 -8.11 -21.37
C ARG A 113 -5.81 -6.74 -22.03
N ARG A 114 -6.89 -5.96 -22.08
CA ARG A 114 -6.95 -4.65 -22.76
C ARG A 114 -6.57 -3.49 -21.88
N THR A 115 -6.72 -3.63 -20.58
CA THR A 115 -6.34 -2.62 -19.60
C THR A 115 -4.82 -2.49 -19.52
N PRO A 116 -4.29 -1.30 -19.19
CA PRO A 116 -2.84 -1.11 -19.10
C PRO A 116 -2.19 -2.06 -18.10
N VAL A 117 -2.83 -2.29 -16.95
CA VAL A 117 -2.36 -3.22 -15.91
C VAL A 117 -2.27 -4.65 -16.44
N CYS A 118 -3.34 -5.19 -17.03
CA CYS A 118 -3.33 -6.56 -17.51
C CYS A 118 -2.42 -6.76 -18.73
N ALA A 119 -2.30 -5.75 -19.59
CA ALA A 119 -1.37 -5.78 -20.70
C ALA A 119 0.10 -5.80 -20.22
N ASP A 120 0.44 -5.00 -19.20
CA ASP A 120 1.78 -5.00 -18.60
C ASP A 120 2.07 -6.31 -17.85
N ALA A 121 1.12 -6.78 -17.05
CA ALA A 121 1.21 -8.06 -16.33
C ALA A 121 1.45 -9.24 -17.29
N ALA A 122 0.75 -9.27 -18.43
CA ALA A 122 0.95 -10.28 -19.47
C ALA A 122 2.38 -10.23 -20.03
N LYS A 123 2.86 -9.04 -20.41
CA LYS A 123 4.23 -8.85 -20.94
C LYS A 123 5.30 -9.32 -19.97
N ARG A 124 5.02 -9.24 -18.67
CA ARG A 124 5.92 -9.62 -17.58
C ARG A 124 5.74 -11.06 -17.09
N GLY A 125 4.80 -11.81 -17.65
CA GLY A 125 4.57 -13.23 -17.33
C GLY A 125 3.73 -13.49 -16.07
N TYR A 126 3.08 -12.48 -15.50
CA TYR A 126 2.23 -12.65 -14.31
C TYR A 126 0.89 -13.35 -14.60
N LEU A 127 0.50 -13.44 -15.88
CA LEU A 127 -0.82 -13.97 -16.29
C LEU A 127 -0.77 -15.35 -16.94
N ASP A 128 0.43 -15.93 -17.07
CA ASP A 128 0.64 -17.18 -17.81
C ASP A 128 1.00 -18.35 -16.89
N ALA A 129 0.90 -18.15 -15.57
CA ALA A 129 0.96 -19.22 -14.58
C ALA A 129 -0.43 -19.85 -14.39
N THR A 130 -0.66 -20.96 -15.09
CA THR A 130 -1.75 -21.91 -14.84
C THR A 130 -1.19 -23.30 -14.62
#